data_AF-A0A1I4CML8-F1
#
_entry.id   AF-A0A1I4CML8-F1
#
_cell.length_a   1.000
_cell.length_b   1.000
_cell.length_c   1.000
_cell.angle_alpha   90.00
_cell.angle_beta   90.00
_cell.angle_gamma   90.00
#
_symmetry.space_group_name_H-M   'P 1'
#
loop_
_entity.id
_entity.type
_entity.pdbx_description
1 polymer ?
#
loop_
_entity_poly.entity_id
_entity_poly.type
_entity_poly.pdbx_seq_one_letter_code
_entity_poly.pdbx_strand_id
1 'polypeptide(L)'
;MPAAREGRLDRLSALVKWCRFEKVLARLRPVDGPGRPAYDTLLMFKALLLQSLYGLSDMELEEALADRLSFRRFVGLGLEETVPDHTTLNRFRNLLVEEKLLEKLFGELDRQMDQAGLILRRGTMLDATVIETMAARLAT
;
A
#
# COMPACT_ATOMS: atom_id res chain seq x y z
N MET A 1 -21.24 0.12 -21.65
CA MET A 1 -20.48 -0.15 -20.41
C MET A 1 -19.74 1.12 -20.06
N PRO A 2 -20.13 1.91 -19.04
CA PRO A 2 -19.37 3.11 -18.73
C PRO A 2 -18.07 2.67 -18.07
N ALA A 3 -16.94 3.07 -18.65
CA ALA A 3 -15.63 2.95 -18.03
C ALA A 3 -15.72 3.58 -16.64
N ALA A 4 -15.66 2.76 -15.60
CA ALA A 4 -15.57 3.23 -14.23
C ALA A 4 -14.41 4.22 -14.18
N ARG A 5 -14.68 5.48 -13.77
CA ARG A 5 -13.62 6.47 -13.51
C ARG A 5 -12.53 5.77 -12.71
N GLU A 6 -11.37 5.51 -13.34
CA GLU A 6 -10.25 4.87 -12.65
C GLU A 6 -9.89 5.73 -11.45
N GLY A 7 -10.05 5.17 -10.26
CA GLY A 7 -9.78 5.87 -9.01
C GLY A 7 -8.30 6.15 -8.89
N ARG A 8 -7.93 7.15 -8.07
CA ARG A 8 -6.52 7.49 -7.80
C ARG A 8 -5.71 6.26 -7.31
N LEU A 9 -6.36 5.37 -6.56
CA LEU A 9 -5.78 4.10 -6.11
C LEU A 9 -5.59 3.08 -7.23
N ASP A 10 -6.50 3.01 -8.22
CA ASP A 10 -6.33 2.13 -9.39
C ASP A 10 -5.12 2.57 -10.22
N ARG A 11 -4.94 3.89 -10.42
CA ARG A 11 -3.76 4.44 -11.10
C ARG A 11 -2.47 4.14 -10.35
N LEU A 12 -2.45 4.37 -9.03
CA LEU A 12 -1.30 3.99 -8.20
C LEU A 12 -0.99 2.50 -8.33
N SER A 13 -2.02 1.66 -8.27
CA SER A 13 -1.88 0.21 -8.39
C SER A 13 -1.32 -0.22 -9.75
N ALA A 14 -1.71 0.45 -10.84
CA ALA A 14 -1.17 0.18 -12.17
C ALA A 14 0.28 0.63 -12.36
N LEU A 15 0.70 1.71 -11.68
CA LEU A 15 2.06 2.25 -11.77
C LEU A 15 3.09 1.44 -10.98
N VAL A 16 2.67 0.85 -9.87
CA VAL A 16 3.56 0.13 -8.95
C VAL A 16 3.83 -1.29 -9.43
N LYS A 17 5.12 -1.65 -9.54
CA LYS A 17 5.59 -3.00 -9.85
C LYS A 17 5.53 -3.90 -8.61
N TRP A 18 4.33 -4.40 -8.29
CA TRP A 18 4.05 -5.20 -7.11
C TRP A 18 4.91 -6.46 -6.95
N CYS A 19 5.33 -7.08 -8.06
CA CYS A 19 6.20 -8.27 -8.05
C CYS A 19 7.55 -8.06 -7.35
N ARG A 20 8.02 -6.81 -7.24
CA ARG A 20 9.24 -6.51 -6.46
C ARG A 20 8.99 -6.56 -4.96
N PHE A 21 7.81 -6.14 -4.52
CA PHE A 21 7.40 -6.21 -3.11
C PHE A 21 7.14 -7.66 -2.71
N GLU A 22 6.47 -8.44 -3.56
CA GLU A 22 6.26 -9.87 -3.34
C GLU A 22 7.58 -10.62 -3.11
N LYS A 23 8.64 -10.31 -3.86
CA LYS A 23 9.97 -10.92 -3.65
C LYS A 23 10.59 -10.59 -2.30
N VAL A 24 10.37 -9.37 -1.79
CA VAL A 24 10.86 -8.95 -0.48
C VAL A 24 10.03 -9.62 0.62
N LEU A 25 8.72 -9.67 0.44
CA LEU A 25 7.75 -10.23 1.39
C LEU A 25 7.72 -11.76 1.40
N ALA A 26 8.17 -12.44 0.33
CA ALA A 26 8.17 -13.91 0.22
C ALA A 26 9.02 -14.61 1.30
N ARG A 27 9.89 -13.87 1.99
CA ARG A 27 10.68 -14.38 3.12
C ARG A 27 9.87 -14.45 4.41
N LEU A 28 8.75 -13.73 4.49
CA LEU A 28 7.88 -13.69 5.63
C LEU A 28 6.86 -14.82 5.57
N ARG A 29 6.54 -15.37 6.73
CA ARG A 29 5.38 -16.25 6.85
C ARG A 29 4.10 -15.41 6.71
N PRO A 30 3.05 -15.96 6.10
CA PRO A 30 1.71 -15.36 6.14
C PRO A 30 1.30 -15.01 7.58
N VAL A 31 0.58 -13.90 7.75
CA VAL A 31 0.17 -13.44 9.10
C VAL A 31 -1.22 -13.98 9.42
N ASP A 32 -1.32 -14.70 10.52
CA ASP A 32 -2.60 -15.24 11.00
C ASP A 32 -3.48 -14.14 11.62
N GLY A 33 -4.79 -14.21 11.34
CA GLY A 33 -5.82 -13.46 12.05
C GLY A 33 -6.57 -14.36 13.05
N PRO A 34 -7.29 -13.79 14.04
CA PRO A 34 -8.08 -14.60 14.95
C PRO A 34 -9.14 -15.42 14.20
N GLY A 35 -8.97 -16.74 14.18
CA GLY A 35 -9.93 -17.71 13.64
C GLY A 35 -10.02 -17.82 12.11
N ARG A 36 -9.09 -17.23 11.34
CA ARG A 36 -9.08 -17.28 9.86
C ARG A 36 -7.71 -17.66 9.30
N PRO A 37 -7.67 -18.32 8.12
CA PRO A 37 -6.40 -18.59 7.44
C PRO A 37 -5.65 -17.30 7.15
N ALA A 38 -4.33 -17.41 7.12
CA ALA A 38 -3.42 -16.27 7.08
C ALA A 38 -3.69 -15.29 5.92
N TYR A 39 -3.54 -14.00 6.20
CA TYR A 39 -3.61 -12.96 5.19
C TYR A 39 -2.36 -12.97 4.31
N ASP A 40 -2.57 -12.69 3.02
CA ASP A 40 -1.47 -12.47 2.08
C ASP A 40 -0.62 -11.26 2.51
N THR A 41 0.71 -11.42 2.47
CA THR A 41 1.64 -10.39 2.97
C THR A 41 1.65 -9.15 2.08
N LEU A 42 1.36 -9.27 0.78
CA LEU A 42 1.22 -8.13 -0.12
C LEU A 42 -0.05 -7.35 0.19
N LEU A 43 -1.16 -8.03 0.46
CA LEU A 43 -2.41 -7.40 0.91
C LEU A 43 -2.19 -6.60 2.20
N MET A 44 -1.55 -7.21 3.20
CA MET A 44 -1.24 -6.55 4.47
C MET A 44 -0.32 -5.34 4.26
N PHE A 45 0.68 -5.44 3.37
CA PHE A 45 1.53 -4.30 3.05
C PHE A 45 0.78 -3.17 2.35
N LYS A 46 -0.11 -3.48 1.40
CA LYS A 46 -0.97 -2.49 0.75
C LYS A 46 -1.91 -1.79 1.74
N ALA A 47 -2.37 -2.48 2.77
CA ALA A 47 -3.12 -1.85 3.86
C ALA A 47 -2.25 -0.81 4.60
N LEU A 48 -1.01 -1.14 4.96
CA LEU A 48 -0.08 -0.18 5.57
C LEU A 48 0.26 1.00 4.65
N LEU A 49 0.25 0.81 3.32
CA LEU A 49 0.36 1.91 2.37
C LEU A 49 -0.84 2.85 2.44
N LEU A 50 -2.07 2.32 2.47
CA LEU A 50 -3.28 3.13 2.66
C LEU A 50 -3.21 3.91 3.97
N GLN A 51 -2.77 3.26 5.04
CA GLN A 51 -2.56 3.91 6.33
C GLN A 51 -1.63 5.13 6.21
N SER A 52 -0.46 4.95 5.59
CA SER A 52 0.53 6.01 5.44
C SER A 52 0.08 7.13 4.49
N LEU A 53 -0.61 6.77 3.40
CA LEU A 53 -1.13 7.72 2.41
C LEU A 53 -2.26 8.59 2.96
N TYR A 54 -3.11 8.02 3.80
CA TYR A 54 -4.32 8.67 4.31
C TYR A 54 -4.15 9.19 5.75
N GLY A 55 -3.00 8.92 6.39
CA GLY A 55 -2.71 9.34 7.76
C GLY A 55 -3.59 8.65 8.81
N LEU A 56 -3.98 7.40 8.56
CA LEU A 56 -4.93 6.66 9.40
C LEU A 56 -4.21 5.99 10.58
N SER A 57 -4.89 5.86 11.71
CA SER A 57 -4.54 4.89 12.75
C SER A 57 -4.84 3.45 12.30
N ASP A 58 -4.40 2.45 13.06
CA ASP A 58 -4.73 1.04 12.78
C ASP A 58 -6.25 0.78 12.82
N MET A 59 -6.95 1.41 13.76
CA MET A 59 -8.41 1.28 13.91
C MET A 59 -9.14 1.97 12.76
N GLU A 60 -8.73 3.18 12.38
CA GLU A 60 -9.31 3.87 11.22
C GLU A 60 -9.03 3.13 9.90
N LEU A 61 -7.89 2.43 9.80
CA LEU A 61 -7.59 1.60 8.64
C LEU A 61 -8.52 0.37 8.57
N GLU A 62 -8.75 -0.30 9.70
CA GLU A 62 -9.70 -1.40 9.82
C GLU A 62 -11.10 -0.96 9.38
N GLU A 63 -11.62 0.13 9.95
CA GLU A 63 -12.93 0.71 9.58
C GLU A 63 -12.97 1.10 8.10
N ALA A 64 -11.91 1.75 7.59
CA ALA A 64 -11.87 2.16 6.19
C ALA A 64 -11.82 0.97 5.22
N LEU A 65 -11.14 -0.12 5.58
CA LEU A 65 -11.19 -1.37 4.81
C LEU A 65 -12.58 -2.00 4.86
N ALA A 66 -13.28 -1.90 6.00
CA ALA A 66 -14.63 -2.43 6.14
C ALA A 66 -15.64 -1.66 5.26
N ASP A 67 -15.53 -0.33 5.20
CA ASP A 67 -16.55 0.54 4.59
C ASP A 67 -16.26 0.95 3.14
N ARG A 68 -14.99 1.06 2.74
CA ARG A 68 -14.60 1.66 1.45
C ARG A 68 -14.23 0.61 0.41
N LEU A 69 -15.12 0.42 -0.57
CA LEU A 69 -14.90 -0.50 -1.69
C LEU A 69 -13.61 -0.20 -2.49
N SER A 70 -13.21 1.07 -2.60
CA SER A 70 -11.95 1.44 -3.26
C SER A 70 -10.72 0.94 -2.52
N PHE A 71 -10.77 0.88 -1.18
CA PHE A 71 -9.68 0.38 -0.35
C PHE A 71 -9.58 -1.13 -0.47
N ARG A 72 -10.73 -1.83 -0.35
CA ARG A 72 -10.80 -3.29 -0.55
C ARG A 72 -10.23 -3.70 -1.91
N ARG A 73 -10.68 -3.04 -2.98
CA ARG A 73 -10.16 -3.27 -4.34
C ARG A 73 -8.65 -3.02 -4.45
N PHE A 74 -8.15 -1.95 -3.84
CA PHE A 74 -6.72 -1.62 -3.88
C PHE A 74 -5.86 -2.71 -3.21
N VAL A 75 -6.25 -3.16 -2.02
CA VAL A 75 -5.51 -4.20 -1.28
C VAL A 75 -5.72 -5.60 -1.86
N GLY A 76 -6.77 -5.81 -2.67
CA GLY A 76 -7.11 -7.09 -3.28
C GLY A 76 -8.07 -7.94 -2.44
N LEU A 77 -8.80 -7.33 -1.49
CA LEU A 77 -9.85 -8.00 -0.71
C LEU A 77 -11.15 -8.12 -1.52
N GLY A 78 -11.72 -9.32 -1.54
CA GLY A 78 -13.08 -9.58 -2.00
C GLY A 78 -14.15 -8.92 -1.13
N LEU A 79 -15.38 -8.90 -1.65
CA LEU A 79 -16.52 -8.28 -0.97
C LEU A 79 -16.95 -9.04 0.29
N GLU A 80 -16.82 -10.37 0.29
CA GLU A 80 -17.22 -11.25 1.38
C GLU A 80 -16.05 -11.64 2.30
N GLU A 81 -14.81 -11.23 1.93
CA GLU A 81 -13.63 -11.46 2.76
C GLU A 81 -13.64 -10.51 3.98
N THR A 82 -13.15 -11.02 5.11
CA THR A 82 -13.01 -10.19 6.31
C THR A 82 -11.74 -9.39 6.23
N VAL A 83 -11.82 -8.18 6.77
CA VAL A 83 -10.70 -7.26 6.85
C VAL A 83 -9.79 -7.66 8.03
N PRO A 84 -8.47 -7.48 7.91
CA PRO A 84 -7.57 -7.63 9.04
C PRO A 84 -7.94 -6.60 10.12
N ASP A 85 -8.08 -7.07 11.36
CA ASP A 85 -8.30 -6.19 12.50
C ASP A 85 -7.04 -5.35 12.82
N HIS A 86 -7.22 -4.26 13.56
CA HIS A 86 -6.17 -3.34 13.98
C HIS A 86 -5.02 -4.05 14.72
N THR A 87 -5.30 -5.14 15.46
CA THR A 87 -4.26 -5.90 16.16
C THR A 87 -3.38 -6.69 15.19
N THR A 88 -3.96 -7.22 14.14
CA THR A 88 -3.30 -7.99 13.08
C THR A 88 -2.48 -7.06 12.19
N LEU A 89 -3.01 -5.87 11.87
CA LEU A 89 -2.28 -4.80 11.19
C LEU A 89 -1.05 -4.35 12.00
N ASN A 90 -1.22 -4.12 13.30
CA ASN A 90 -0.13 -3.74 14.20
C ASN A 90 0.95 -4.84 14.29
N ARG A 91 0.56 -6.10 14.52
CA ARG A 91 1.50 -7.24 14.54
C ARG A 91 2.31 -7.34 13.25
N PHE A 92 1.68 -7.20 12.09
CA PHE A 92 2.39 -7.26 10.82
C PHE A 92 3.37 -6.09 10.65
N ARG A 93 2.98 -4.88 11.06
CA ARG A 93 3.90 -3.73 11.04
C ARG A 93 5.13 -4.00 11.90
N ASN A 94 4.94 -4.49 13.12
CA ASN A 94 6.06 -4.81 14.02
C ASN A 94 6.97 -5.88 13.42
N LEU A 95 6.41 -6.94 12.82
CA LEU A 95 7.17 -7.95 12.09
C LEU A 95 8.04 -7.33 10.99
N LEU A 96 7.48 -6.41 10.19
CA LEU A 96 8.25 -5.72 9.14
C LEU A 96 9.37 -4.83 9.70
N VAL A 97 9.18 -4.23 10.87
CA VAL A 97 10.20 -3.42 11.55
C VAL A 97 11.31 -4.31 12.09
N GLU A 98 10.97 -5.38 12.79
CA GLU A 98 11.91 -6.36 13.36
C GLU A 98 12.80 -6.97 12.27
N GLU A 99 12.20 -7.33 11.13
CA GLU A 99 12.90 -7.89 9.97
C GLU A 99 13.63 -6.83 9.11
N LYS A 100 13.57 -5.54 9.50
CA LYS A 100 14.15 -4.41 8.76
C LYS A 100 13.69 -4.38 7.30
N LEU A 101 12.41 -4.72 7.07
CA LEU A 101 11.77 -4.76 5.76
C LEU A 101 10.91 -3.53 5.52
N LEU A 102 10.35 -2.92 6.57
CA LEU A 102 9.44 -1.77 6.42
C LEU A 102 10.11 -0.65 5.61
N GLU A 103 11.31 -0.22 6.02
CA GLU A 103 12.07 0.83 5.32
C GLU A 103 12.45 0.41 3.88
N LYS A 104 12.79 -0.86 3.66
CA LYS A 104 13.12 -1.37 2.31
C LYS A 104 11.92 -1.33 1.37
N LEU A 105 10.75 -1.71 1.88
CA LEU A 105 9.51 -1.71 1.10
C LEU A 105 9.09 -0.29 0.76
N PHE A 106 9.09 0.63 1.74
CA PHE A 106 8.80 2.04 1.46
C PHE A 106 9.85 2.67 0.54
N GLY A 107 11.13 2.37 0.72
CA GLY A 107 12.19 2.86 -0.16
C GLY A 107 12.07 2.35 -1.60
N GLU A 108 11.63 1.11 -1.82
CA GLU A 108 11.34 0.61 -3.18
C GLU A 108 10.13 1.31 -3.78
N LEU A 109 9.10 1.63 -2.99
CA LEU A 109 7.96 2.43 -3.46
C LEU A 109 8.41 3.84 -3.86
N ASP A 110 9.14 4.53 -2.99
CA ASP A 110 9.68 5.87 -3.27
C ASP A 110 10.53 5.87 -4.54
N ARG A 111 11.40 4.86 -4.71
CA ARG A 111 12.21 4.71 -5.93
C ARG A 111 11.36 4.50 -7.19
N GLN A 112 10.28 3.72 -7.12
CA GLN A 112 9.40 3.52 -8.27
C GLN A 112 8.62 4.78 -8.61
N MET A 113 8.20 5.56 -7.61
CA MET A 113 7.51 6.83 -7.81
C MET A 113 8.45 7.87 -8.43
N ASP A 114 9.69 7.99 -7.91
CA ASP A 114 10.72 8.88 -8.46
C ASP A 114 11.04 8.56 -9.93
N GLN A 115 11.17 7.27 -10.26
CA GLN A 115 11.34 6.82 -11.66
C GLN A 115 10.16 7.15 -12.58
N ALA A 116 8.96 7.30 -12.02
CA ALA A 116 7.77 7.73 -12.74
C ALA A 116 7.58 9.26 -12.75
N GLY A 117 8.51 10.02 -12.13
CA GLY A 117 8.40 11.47 -11.96
C GLY A 117 7.35 11.90 -10.93
N LEU A 118 6.97 11.03 -10.00
CA LEU A 118 5.92 11.26 -9.01
C LEU A 118 6.49 11.37 -7.60
N ILE A 119 5.93 12.27 -6.80
CA ILE A 119 6.28 12.41 -5.38
C ILE A 119 5.09 11.98 -4.52
N LEU A 120 5.32 11.02 -3.61
CA LEU A 120 4.32 10.57 -2.65
C LEU A 120 4.45 11.36 -1.33
N ARG A 121 3.46 12.18 -0.97
CA ARG A 121 3.42 12.85 0.35
C ARG A 121 2.61 12.01 1.34
N ARG A 122 3.29 11.42 2.33
CA ARG A 122 2.67 10.65 3.42
C ARG A 122 1.89 11.58 4.37
N GLY A 123 0.69 11.18 4.80
CA GLY A 123 -0.15 11.95 5.73
C GLY A 123 -0.84 13.20 5.15
N THR A 124 -0.70 13.49 3.86
CA THR A 124 -1.41 14.58 3.19
C THR A 124 -1.76 14.12 1.79
N MET A 125 -2.86 13.40 1.71
CA MET A 125 -3.20 12.59 0.57
C MET A 125 -3.39 13.44 -0.70
N LEU A 126 -2.45 13.25 -1.63
CA LEU A 126 -2.55 13.50 -3.08
C LEU A 126 -2.51 14.95 -3.56
N ASP A 127 -1.30 15.54 -3.53
CA ASP A 127 -0.84 16.35 -4.66
C ASP A 127 0.00 15.49 -5.62
N ALA A 128 -0.53 14.31 -5.99
CA ALA A 128 -0.08 13.64 -7.21
C ALA A 128 -0.66 14.41 -8.40
N THR A 129 -0.29 15.68 -8.51
CA THR A 129 -0.11 16.24 -9.82
C THR A 129 0.96 15.35 -10.46
N VAL A 130 0.68 14.76 -11.61
CA VAL A 130 1.75 14.24 -12.48
C VAL A 130 2.56 15.47 -12.86
N ILE A 131 3.47 15.89 -11.99
CA ILE A 131 4.45 16.89 -12.33
C ILE A 131 5.46 16.08 -13.11
N GLU A 132 5.36 16.10 -14.43
CA GLU A 132 6.49 15.74 -15.29
C GLU A 132 7.69 16.51 -14.76
N THR A 133 8.51 15.84 -13.97
CA THR A 133 9.67 16.46 -13.37
C THR A 133 10.67 16.55 -14.52
N MET A 134 10.69 17.67 -15.23
CA MET A 134 11.83 18.09 -16.03
C MET A 134 12.99 18.43 -15.07
N ALA A 135 13.53 17.41 -14.38
CA ALA A 135 14.82 17.48 -13.71
C ALA A 135 15.82 16.59 -14.45
N ALA A 136 15.84 16.72 -15.78
CA ALA A 136 16.98 16.36 -16.59
C ALA A 136 17.37 17.59 -17.40
N ARG A 137 18.09 18.52 -16.76
CA ARG A 137 19.10 19.42 -17.34
C ARG A 137 19.42 20.54 -16.37
N LEU A 138 20.47 20.35 -15.59
CA LEU A 138 21.47 21.34 -15.19
C LEU A 138 22.61 20.48 -14.63
N ALA A 139 23.51 19.99 -15.47
CA ALA A 139 24.66 20.70 -16.04
C ALA A 139 25.92 20.10 -15.40
N THR A 140 26.67 19.44 -16.27
CA THR A 140 28.09 19.13 -16.22
C THR A 140 28.94 20.25 -15.66
#